data_AF-A0AA38R158-F1
#
_entry.id   AF-A0AA38R158-F1
#
_cell.length_a   1.000
_cell.length_b   1.000
_cell.length_c   1.000
_cell.angle_alpha   90.00
_cell.angle_beta   90.00
_cell.angle_gamma   90.00
#
_symmetry.space_group_name_H-M   'P 1'
#
loop_
_entity.id
_entity.type
_entity.pdbx_description
1 polymer ?
#
loop_
_entity_poly.entity_id
_entity_poly.type
_entity_poly.pdbx_seq_one_letter_code
_entity_poly.pdbx_strand_id
1 'polypeptide(L)'
;AMYAFLRQFGMAVGVGVGGSTFQNATALKLGREGLPRDIAAQGEGFVAELQRLADGSAVRAGVLDAYVFGFRAVFAVYVGMSATALLLSLLVRRFDMNKSISTEQTLQEVGVLRRRSPRAVHSRPVDEKRG
;
A
#
# COMPACT_ATOMS: atom_id res chain seq x y z
N ALA A 1 -10.98 5.59 -2.90
CA ALA A 1 -11.18 4.60 -1.82
C ALA A 1 -10.27 3.36 -1.97
N MET A 2 -10.34 2.61 -3.09
CA MET A 2 -9.55 1.38 -3.28
C MET A 2 -8.02 1.54 -3.19
N TYR A 3 -7.45 2.58 -3.80
CA TYR A 3 -6.02 2.83 -3.72
C TYR A 3 -5.51 3.02 -2.28
N ALA A 4 -6.27 3.74 -1.45
CA ALA A 4 -5.91 3.97 -0.05
C ALA A 4 -5.95 2.67 0.77
N PHE A 5 -6.94 1.81 0.52
CA PHE A 5 -7.03 0.49 1.15
C PHE A 5 -5.85 -0.42 0.75
N LEU A 6 -5.55 -0.52 -0.55
CA LEU A 6 -4.41 -1.31 -1.05
C LEU A 6 -3.08 -0.86 -0.41
N ARG A 7 -2.89 0.46 -0.28
CA ARG A 7 -1.71 1.04 0.39
C ARG A 7 -1.62 0.63 1.85
N GLN A 8 -2.73 0.73 2.60
CA GLN A 8 -2.77 0.35 4.01
C GLN A 8 -2.58 -1.14 4.21
N PHE A 9 -3.20 -1.96 3.37
CA PHE A 9 -3.01 -3.41 3.38
C PHE A 9 -1.54 -3.79 3.12
N GLY A 10 -0.91 -3.19 2.10
CA GLY A 10 0.50 -3.41 1.81
C GLY A 10 1.42 -3.05 2.97
N MET A 11 1.16 -1.94 3.67
CA MET A 11 1.93 -1.57 4.86
C MET A 11 1.71 -2.55 6.02
N ALA A 12 0.46 -2.95 6.27
CA ALA A 12 0.14 -3.88 7.35
C ALA A 12 0.78 -5.26 7.11
N VAL A 13 0.67 -5.79 5.89
CA VAL A 13 1.31 -7.05 5.50
C VAL A 13 2.82 -6.89 5.53
N GLY A 14 3.37 -5.82 4.95
CA GLY A 14 4.82 -5.64 4.85
C GLY A 14 5.51 -5.54 6.21
N VAL A 15 4.98 -4.73 7.11
CA VAL A 15 5.55 -4.54 8.44
C VAL A 15 5.24 -5.74 9.34
N GLY A 16 3.98 -6.18 9.39
CA GLY A 16 3.56 -7.25 10.30
C GLY A 16 4.11 -8.62 9.91
N VAL A 17 3.92 -9.03 8.65
CA VAL A 17 4.38 -10.34 8.16
C VAL A 17 5.89 -10.34 7.99
N GLY A 18 6.48 -9.24 7.50
CA GLY A 18 7.93 -9.12 7.38
C GLY A 18 8.65 -9.21 8.74
N GLY A 19 8.19 -8.45 9.74
CA GLY A 19 8.78 -8.45 11.09
C GLY A 19 8.63 -9.79 11.81
N SER A 20 7.43 -10.38 11.79
CA SER A 20 7.20 -11.69 12.41
C SER A 20 7.97 -12.82 11.72
N THR A 21 8.04 -12.82 10.38
CA THR A 21 8.85 -13.80 9.63
C THR A 21 10.34 -13.67 9.98
N PHE A 22 10.85 -12.43 10.04
CA PHE A 22 12.23 -12.15 10.38
C PHE A 22 12.58 -12.67 11.78
N GLN A 23 11.78 -12.31 12.78
CA GLN A 23 11.97 -12.73 14.17
C GLN A 23 11.91 -14.26 14.30
N ASN A 24 10.91 -14.90 13.68
CA ASN A 24 10.73 -16.35 13.74
C ASN A 24 11.88 -17.10 13.06
N ALA A 25 12.30 -16.67 11.88
CA ALA A 25 13.40 -17.31 11.14
C ALA A 25 14.75 -17.14 11.85
N THR A 26 15.01 -15.94 12.39
CA THR A 26 16.23 -15.66 13.15
C THR A 26 16.25 -16.48 14.45
N ALA A 27 15.14 -16.56 15.18
CA ALA A 27 15.02 -17.37 16.40
C ALA A 27 15.24 -18.87 16.13
N LEU A 28 14.71 -19.38 15.02
CA LEU A 28 14.90 -20.77 14.61
C LEU A 28 16.37 -21.08 14.36
N LYS A 29 17.09 -20.20 13.67
CA LYS A 29 18.50 -20.38 13.34
C LYS A 29 19.39 -20.23 14.58
N LEU A 30 19.13 -19.28 15.47
CA LEU A 30 19.81 -19.19 16.77
C LEU A 30 19.61 -20.44 17.63
N GLY A 31 18.39 -20.97 17.66
CA GLY A 31 18.08 -22.19 18.41
C GLY A 31 18.82 -23.42 17.88
N ARG A 32 19.17 -23.46 16.59
CA ARG A 32 19.97 -24.54 15.99
C ARG A 32 21.46 -24.41 16.29
N GLU A 33 21.93 -23.18 16.44
CA GLU A 33 23.33 -22.88 16.81
C GLU A 33 23.56 -23.03 18.33
N GLY A 34 22.51 -23.26 19.12
CA GLY A 34 22.59 -23.35 20.58
C GLY A 34 22.71 -22.00 21.28
N LEU A 35 22.42 -20.90 20.57
CA LEU A 35 22.47 -19.54 21.11
C LEU A 35 21.13 -19.15 21.77
N PRO A 36 21.16 -18.23 22.76
CA PRO A 36 19.95 -17.75 23.43
C PRO A 36 18.94 -17.16 22.44
N ARG A 37 17.72 -17.68 22.44
CA ARG A 37 16.66 -17.26 21.50
C ARG A 37 16.13 -15.85 21.77
N ASP A 38 16.34 -15.33 22.97
CA ASP A 38 15.94 -13.97 23.38
C ASP A 38 16.60 -12.88 22.52
N ILE A 39 17.77 -13.21 21.96
CA ILE A 39 18.50 -12.39 20.99
C ILE A 39 17.65 -12.09 19.74
N ALA A 40 16.85 -13.05 19.27
CA ALA A 40 16.01 -12.87 18.10
C ALA A 40 14.74 -12.05 18.38
N ALA A 41 14.31 -12.00 19.65
CA ALA A 41 13.15 -11.21 20.08
C ALA A 41 13.51 -9.72 20.27
N GLN A 42 14.75 -9.41 20.65
CA GLN A 42 15.25 -8.03 20.85
C GLN A 42 16.19 -7.61 19.72
N GLY A 43 15.67 -7.57 18.50
CA GLY A 43 16.45 -7.25 17.30
C GLY A 43 17.15 -5.88 17.32
N GLU A 44 16.62 -4.89 18.05
CA GLU A 44 17.21 -3.55 18.17
C GLU A 44 18.21 -3.43 19.33
N GLY A 45 17.94 -4.06 20.47
CA GLY A 45 18.81 -3.99 21.65
C GLY A 45 20.07 -4.85 21.50
N PHE A 46 19.98 -5.97 20.78
CA PHE A 46 21.08 -6.92 20.71
C PHE A 46 22.16 -6.54 19.69
N VAL A 47 21.85 -5.75 18.65
CA VAL A 47 22.87 -5.25 17.69
C VAL A 47 23.91 -4.36 18.40
N ALA A 48 23.47 -3.56 19.37
CA ALA A 48 24.38 -2.76 20.20
C ALA A 48 25.26 -3.64 21.11
N GLU A 49 24.73 -4.73 21.63
CA GLU A 49 25.49 -5.69 22.45
C GLU A 49 26.45 -6.55 21.60
N LEU A 50 26.07 -6.86 20.36
CA LEU A 50 26.94 -7.46 19.33
C LEU A 50 28.12 -6.56 18.95
N GLN A 51 27.92 -5.25 18.89
CA GLN A 51 29.01 -4.31 18.63
C GLN A 51 29.98 -4.21 19.82
N ARG A 52 29.55 -4.56 21.02
CA ARG A 52 30.39 -4.66 22.21
C ARG A 52 31.16 -5.97 22.30
N LEU A 53 30.70 -7.01 21.60
CA LEU A 53 31.40 -8.30 21.50
C LEU A 53 32.65 -8.17 20.62
N ALA A 54 33.77 -8.72 21.09
CA ALA A 54 35.06 -8.66 20.42
C ALA A 54 34.96 -9.14 18.96
N ASP A 55 35.57 -8.37 18.04
CA ASP A 55 35.67 -8.69 16.62
C ASP A 55 36.31 -10.08 16.45
N GLY A 56 35.63 -11.00 15.75
CA GLY A 56 36.14 -12.33 15.42
C GLY A 56 35.71 -13.48 16.35
N SER A 57 34.87 -13.24 17.36
CA SER A 57 34.31 -14.35 18.17
C SER A 57 33.38 -15.23 17.32
N ALA A 58 33.47 -16.55 17.50
CA ALA A 58 32.60 -17.53 16.83
C ALA A 58 31.10 -17.25 17.09
N VAL A 59 30.79 -16.70 18.27
CA VAL A 59 29.45 -16.27 18.66
C VAL A 59 28.92 -15.16 17.75
N ARG A 60 29.74 -14.13 17.46
CA ARG A 60 29.34 -13.04 16.57
C ARG A 60 29.09 -13.52 15.14
N ALA A 61 29.92 -14.42 14.64
CA ALA A 61 29.73 -15.02 13.32
C ALA A 61 28.42 -15.81 13.24
N GLY A 62 28.11 -16.65 14.23
CA GLY A 62 26.87 -17.43 14.28
C GLY A 62 25.61 -16.55 14.35
N VAL A 63 25.67 -15.44 15.10
CA VAL A 63 24.54 -14.50 15.15
C VAL A 63 24.36 -13.76 13.81
N LEU A 64 25.45 -13.29 13.20
CA LEU A 64 25.36 -12.64 11.88
C LEU A 64 24.79 -13.59 10.82
N ASP A 65 25.21 -14.86 10.81
CA ASP A 65 24.65 -15.87 9.91
C ASP A 65 23.13 -16.05 10.14
N ALA A 66 22.70 -16.01 11.39
CA ALA A 66 21.28 -16.09 11.71
C ALA A 66 20.46 -14.87 11.28
N TYR A 67 21.01 -13.66 11.39
CA TYR A 67 20.37 -12.45 10.86
C TYR A 67 20.24 -12.51 9.33
N VAL A 68 21.31 -12.93 8.64
CA VAL A 68 21.30 -13.12 7.19
C VAL A 68 20.24 -14.16 6.79
N PHE A 69 20.11 -15.24 7.56
CA PHE A 69 19.07 -16.24 7.36
C PHE A 69 17.67 -15.64 7.54
N GLY A 70 17.45 -14.81 8.56
CA GLY A 70 16.20 -14.08 8.77
C GLY A 70 15.79 -13.23 7.57
N PHE A 71 16.73 -12.45 7.02
CA PHE A 71 16.46 -11.64 5.82
C PHE A 71 16.18 -12.48 4.57
N ARG A 72 16.88 -13.60 4.40
CA ARG A 72 16.61 -14.55 3.29
C ARG A 72 15.21 -15.15 3.41
N ALA A 73 14.75 -15.47 4.62
CA ALA A 73 13.40 -15.97 4.84
C ALA A 73 12.33 -14.93 4.48
N VAL A 74 12.52 -13.67 4.88
CA VAL A 74 11.63 -12.56 4.50
C VAL A 74 11.59 -12.37 2.99
N PHE A 75 12.75 -12.39 2.33
CA PHE A 75 12.83 -12.31 0.87
C PHE A 75 12.08 -13.46 0.21
N ALA A 76 12.24 -14.70 0.69
CA ALA A 76 11.53 -15.86 0.18
C ALA A 76 10.00 -15.73 0.33
N VAL A 77 9.52 -15.18 1.45
CA VAL A 77 8.08 -14.91 1.65
C VAL A 77 7.56 -13.89 0.64
N TYR A 78 8.28 -12.78 0.43
CA TYR A 78 7.87 -11.78 -0.56
C TYR A 78 7.90 -12.31 -1.99
N VAL A 79 8.93 -13.09 -2.35
CA VAL A 79 8.99 -13.76 -3.66
C VAL A 79 7.84 -14.73 -3.82
N GLY A 80 7.51 -15.51 -2.78
CA GLY A 80 6.35 -16.40 -2.78
C GLY A 80 5.03 -15.65 -2.96
N MET A 81 4.89 -14.49 -2.31
CA MET A 81 3.71 -13.64 -2.43
C MET A 81 3.60 -13.05 -3.85
N SER A 82 4.69 -12.56 -4.43
CA SER A 82 4.74 -12.07 -5.82
C SER A 82 4.49 -13.19 -6.83
N ALA A 83 5.05 -14.37 -6.62
CA ALA A 83 4.82 -15.54 -7.47
C ALA A 83 3.34 -15.96 -7.40
N THR A 84 2.74 -15.98 -6.21
CA THR A 84 1.31 -16.28 -6.04
C THR A 84 0.45 -15.22 -6.72
N ALA A 85 0.77 -13.93 -6.56
CA ALA A 85 0.07 -12.84 -7.25
C ALA A 85 0.20 -12.95 -8.78
N LEU A 86 1.38 -13.32 -9.28
CA LEU A 86 1.62 -13.55 -10.70
C LEU A 86 0.83 -14.76 -11.21
N LEU A 87 0.84 -15.88 -10.47
CA LEU A 87 0.08 -17.08 -10.81
C LEU A 87 -1.42 -16.78 -10.85
N LEU A 88 -1.94 -16.05 -9.85
CA LEU A 88 -3.32 -15.57 -9.85
C LEU A 88 -3.58 -14.67 -11.05
N SER A 89 -2.66 -13.75 -11.39
CA SER A 89 -2.79 -12.87 -12.55
C SER A 89 -2.81 -13.64 -13.88
N LEU A 90 -2.05 -14.74 -13.98
CA LEU A 90 -2.03 -15.61 -15.17
C LEU A 90 -3.28 -16.50 -15.22
N LEU A 91 -3.81 -16.91 -14.07
CA LEU A 91 -5.01 -17.73 -13.94
C LEU A 91 -6.29 -16.91 -14.17
N VAL A 92 -6.27 -15.60 -13.88
CA VAL A 92 -7.32 -14.64 -14.24
C VAL A 92 -7.25 -14.38 -15.75
N ARG A 93 -7.69 -15.36 -16.55
CA ARG A 93 -7.83 -15.26 -18.00
C ARG A 93 -9.33 -15.04 -18.32
N ARG A 94 -9.65 -13.83 -18.81
CA ARG A 94 -10.95 -13.33 -19.33
C ARG A 94 -11.98 -12.77 -18.33
N PHE A 95 -11.66 -11.69 -17.63
CA PHE A 95 -12.66 -10.61 -17.56
C PHE A 95 -12.36 -9.65 -18.69
N ASP A 96 -13.19 -9.74 -19.73
CA ASP A 96 -13.29 -8.76 -20.80
C ASP A 96 -13.31 -7.36 -20.17
N MET A 97 -12.32 -6.53 -20.49
CA MET A 97 -12.24 -5.14 -20.01
C MET A 97 -13.23 -4.26 -20.78
N ASN A 98 -14.43 -4.76 -21.08
CA ASN A 98 -15.51 -3.97 -21.65
C ASN A 98 -16.37 -3.36 -20.54
N LYS A 99 -15.71 -2.79 -19.52
CA LYS A 99 -16.38 -1.92 -18.57
C LYS A 99 -16.35 -0.53 -19.18
N SER A 100 -17.39 -0.18 -19.93
CA SER A 100 -17.61 1.17 -20.44
C SER A 100 -17.49 2.15 -19.27
N ILE A 101 -16.45 2.96 -19.29
CA ILE A 101 -16.29 4.04 -18.33
C ILE A 101 -17.33 5.09 -18.74
N SER A 102 -18.57 4.92 -18.28
CA SER A 102 -19.59 5.97 -18.36
C SER A 102 -19.18 7.04 -17.36
N THR A 103 -18.26 7.89 -17.81
CA THR A 103 -17.83 9.07 -17.10
C THR A 103 -18.97 10.08 -17.19
N GLU A 104 -19.86 10.12 -16.19
CA GLU A 104 -20.74 11.27 -15.91
C GLU A 104 -19.89 12.44 -15.38
N GLN A 105 -18.93 12.91 -16.19
CA GLN A 105 -18.30 14.21 -15.95
C GLN A 105 -19.09 15.27 -16.67
N THR A 106 -20.24 15.62 -16.08
CA THR A 106 -20.95 16.84 -16.45
C THR A 106 -20.12 18.01 -15.94
N LEU A 107 -19.58 18.79 -16.87
CA LEU A 107 -19.01 20.10 -16.56
C LEU A 107 -20.12 20.93 -15.91
N GLN A 108 -19.97 21.28 -14.63
CA GLN A 108 -20.77 22.36 -14.06
C GLN A 108 -20.35 23.63 -14.81
N GLU A 109 -21.20 24.06 -15.73
CA GLU A 109 -21.17 25.41 -16.29
C GLU A 109 -21.29 26.37 -15.10
N VAL A 110 -20.16 26.93 -14.67
CA VAL A 110 -20.12 28.04 -13.75
C VAL A 110 -20.76 29.21 -14.47
N GLY A 111 -22.08 29.35 -14.30
CA GLY A 111 -22.90 30.45 -14.78
C GLY A 111 -22.54 31.76 -14.11
N VAL A 112 -21.31 32.21 -14.29
CA VAL A 112 -20.93 33.60 -14.17
C VAL A 112 -21.19 34.20 -15.54
N LEU A 113 -22.35 34.84 -15.70
CA LEU A 113 -22.47 36.18 -16.26
C LEU A 113 -23.94 36.56 -16.52
N ARG A 114 -24.23 37.81 -16.13
CA ARG A 114 -25.18 38.72 -16.78
C ARG A 114 -26.59 38.78 -16.23
N ARG A 115 -26.70 39.26 -14.99
CA ARG A 115 -27.87 40.04 -14.54
C ARG A 115 -27.88 41.39 -15.27
N ARG A 116 -28.43 41.44 -16.49
CA ARG A 116 -28.71 42.69 -17.22
C ARG A 116 -30.21 42.95 -17.14
N SER A 117 -30.62 43.85 -16.26
CA SER A 117 -31.98 44.39 -16.23
C SER A 117 -32.29 45.14 -17.52
N PRO A 118 -33.48 44.95 -18.11
CA PRO A 118 -34.05 45.96 -19.01
C PRO A 118 -35.29 46.60 -18.39
N ARG A 119 -35.28 47.94 -18.40
CA ARG A 119 -36.37 48.86 -18.10
C ARG A 119 -37.70 48.42 -18.71
N ALA A 120 -38.78 48.51 -17.93
CA ALA A 120 -40.14 48.50 -18.44
C ALA A 120 -40.37 49.75 -19.31
N VAL A 121 -40.51 49.53 -20.61
CA VAL A 121 -40.95 50.55 -21.57
C VAL A 121 -42.47 50.50 -21.66
N HIS A 122 -43.06 51.66 -21.42
CA HIS A 122 -44.47 51.97 -21.51
C HIS A 122 -44.93 52.03 -22.98
N SER A 123 -45.90 51.20 -23.37
CA SER A 123 -46.64 51.36 -24.63
C SER A 123 -48.08 50.85 -24.47
N ARG A 124 -49.06 51.77 -24.55
CA ARG A 124 -50.50 51.48 -24.68
C ARG A 124 -50.80 50.88 -26.06
N PRO A 125 -51.85 50.07 -26.23
CA PRO A 125 -52.53 49.95 -27.52
C PRO A 125 -53.86 50.72 -27.51
N VAL A 126 -54.02 51.53 -28.56
CA VAL A 126 -55.25 52.21 -29.00
C VAL A 126 -56.02 51.27 -29.93
N ASP A 127 -57.35 51.42 -29.90
CA ASP A 127 -58.43 50.84 -30.73
C ASP A 127 -58.11 50.37 -32.16
N GLU A 128 -58.92 49.42 -32.65
CA GLU A 128 -59.85 49.63 -33.80
C GLU A 128 -60.30 48.28 -34.43
N LYS A 129 -61.61 47.99 -34.30
CA LYS A 129 -62.56 47.26 -35.18
C LYS A 129 -62.15 45.95 -35.91
N ARG A 130 -63.02 44.94 -35.83
CA ARG A 130 -64.09 44.58 -36.82
C ARG A 130 -64.57 43.14 -36.56
N GLY A 131 -65.88 42.91 -36.55
CA GLY A 131 -66.51 41.59 -36.48
C GLY A 131 -67.88 41.67 -35.86
#